data_AF-A0A0Q6FQ61-F1
#
_entry.id   AF-A0A0Q6FQ61-F1
#
_cell.length_a   1.000
_cell.length_b   1.000
_cell.length_c   1.000
_cell.angle_alpha   90.00
_cell.angle_beta   90.00
_cell.angle_gamma   90.00
#
_symmetry.space_group_name_H-M   'P 1'
#
loop_
_entity.id
_entity.type
_entity.pdbx_description
1 polymer ?
#
loop_
_entity_poly.entity_id
_entity_poly.type
_entity_poly.pdbx_seq_one_letter_code
_entity_poly.pdbx_strand_id
1 'polypeptide(L)'
;MRDLLISNVGVHEPGSRIFSQLELTDAPSDLSRRHSEKEVRDSAAEEEDEEEYYDDTPDDDTVPFPVKRSVDRPSWVHKTDLLDLASRVLRDSDHVPNPELKDEVFILVVRGWGELLDEFSKQGVLDEAAAFGANAMLEAGYFDESSLEDVREALSLLLPTFTIVGALYTCLVSTKLAVNAKNALSTPGFVEDVQGASAAAIFMLALSLPGFGDSLKKIGDHHGKKWFVGFVLAVLGERAYMNQDLSNDDEIALRKFIVQMTGGRHRFRDDAQKKEKLDAFDTKLKKERLLSSPKRLSEGETIIDRLGEKTSE
;
A
#
# COMPACT_ATOMS: atom_id res chain seq x y z
N MET A 1 -15.26 13.29 -29.49
CA MET A 1 -15.60 12.09 -28.69
C MET A 1 -14.46 11.68 -27.76
N ARG A 2 -13.19 11.65 -28.21
CA ARG A 2 -12.00 11.45 -27.34
C ARG A 2 -11.92 12.48 -26.20
N ASP A 3 -12.13 13.76 -26.50
CA ASP A 3 -12.07 14.82 -25.47
C ASP A 3 -13.23 14.79 -24.47
N LEU A 4 -14.31 14.05 -24.72
CA LEU A 4 -15.50 13.99 -23.84
C LEU A 4 -15.43 12.88 -22.79
N LEU A 5 -14.60 11.85 -23.00
CA LEU A 5 -14.39 10.79 -22.00
C LEU A 5 -13.31 11.17 -20.97
N ILE A 6 -12.32 11.96 -21.37
CA ILE A 6 -11.24 12.42 -20.46
C ILE A 6 -11.66 13.66 -19.66
N SER A 7 -12.51 14.54 -20.23
CA SER A 7 -12.95 15.77 -19.56
C SER A 7 -14.03 15.57 -18.48
N ASN A 8 -14.59 14.36 -18.35
CA ASN A 8 -15.66 14.05 -17.39
C ASN A 8 -15.31 12.96 -16.36
N VAL A 9 -14.06 12.47 -16.33
CA VAL A 9 -13.55 11.81 -15.13
C VAL A 9 -13.18 12.93 -14.16
N GLY A 10 -14.20 13.50 -13.53
CA GLY A 10 -14.02 14.51 -12.51
C GLY A 10 -13.07 13.98 -11.45
N VAL A 11 -12.10 14.80 -11.04
CA VAL A 11 -11.29 14.51 -9.85
C VAL A 11 -12.28 14.48 -8.69
N HIS A 12 -12.70 13.28 -8.29
CA HIS A 12 -13.56 13.10 -7.14
C HIS A 12 -12.70 13.30 -5.90
N GLU A 13 -13.06 14.27 -5.05
CA GLU A 13 -12.39 14.39 -3.77
C GLU A 13 -12.69 13.13 -2.93
N PRO A 14 -11.63 12.45 -2.42
CA PRO A 14 -11.82 11.25 -1.61
C PRO A 14 -12.65 11.54 -0.36
N GLY A 15 -13.57 10.62 -0.04
CA GLY A 15 -14.49 10.78 1.08
C GLY A 15 -14.11 9.99 2.34
N SER A 16 -13.10 9.11 2.28
CA SER A 16 -12.74 8.21 3.38
C SER A 16 -11.65 8.75 4.30
N ARG A 17 -11.48 8.08 5.45
CA ARG A 17 -10.39 8.32 6.41
C ARG A 17 -9.01 7.96 5.85
N ILE A 18 -8.92 7.01 4.90
CA ILE A 18 -7.63 6.63 4.31
C ILE A 18 -6.97 7.80 3.57
N PHE A 19 -7.77 8.63 2.90
CA PHE A 19 -7.31 9.81 2.17
C PHE A 19 -7.64 11.13 2.88
N SER A 20 -7.95 11.08 4.19
CA SER A 20 -8.08 12.28 5.02
C SER A 20 -6.71 12.85 5.38
N GLN A 21 -6.71 14.03 6.02
CA GLN A 21 -5.48 14.60 6.57
C GLN A 21 -4.92 13.66 7.65
N LEU A 22 -3.60 13.48 7.63
CA LEU A 22 -2.86 12.74 8.63
C LEU A 22 -2.87 13.53 9.94
N GLU A 23 -3.28 12.87 11.02
CA GLU A 23 -3.22 13.44 12.34
C GLU A 23 -1.76 13.55 12.81
N LEU A 24 -1.40 14.74 13.28
CA LEU A 24 -0.05 15.01 13.75
C LEU A 24 0.12 14.54 15.19
N THR A 25 1.13 13.72 15.44
CA THR A 25 1.53 13.28 16.78
C THR A 25 2.71 14.11 17.28
N ASP A 26 2.90 14.24 18.59
CA ASP A 26 4.08 14.95 19.10
C ASP A 26 5.36 14.17 18.78
N ALA A 27 6.42 14.89 18.37
CA ALA A 27 7.67 14.25 17.96
C ALA A 27 8.30 13.48 19.14
N PRO A 28 8.47 12.14 19.06
CA PRO A 28 9.13 11.37 20.10
C PRO A 28 10.57 11.83 20.32
N SER A 29 11.16 11.49 21.48
CA SER A 29 12.57 11.81 21.77
C SER A 29 13.53 11.26 20.71
N ASP A 30 13.22 10.08 20.17
CA ASP A 30 13.88 9.48 19.01
C ASP A 30 12.84 9.18 17.92
N LEU A 31 12.93 9.87 16.78
CA LEU A 31 12.07 9.63 15.59
C LEU A 31 12.26 8.23 15.01
N SER A 32 13.36 7.60 15.38
CA SER A 32 13.80 6.33 14.85
C SER A 32 13.45 5.17 15.76
N ARG A 33 12.79 5.45 16.90
CA ARG A 33 12.16 4.43 17.71
C ARG A 33 10.96 3.97 16.90
N ARG A 34 11.21 3.01 16.00
CA ARG A 34 10.16 2.13 15.45
C ARG A 34 9.28 1.77 16.64
N HIS A 35 7.95 1.72 16.45
CA HIS A 35 7.09 1.00 17.38
C HIS A 35 7.82 -0.30 17.65
N SER A 36 8.41 -0.39 18.84
CA SER A 36 9.29 -1.48 19.16
C SER A 36 8.42 -2.69 18.97
N GLU A 37 8.79 -3.54 18.01
CA GLU A 37 8.54 -4.95 18.10
C GLU A 37 8.88 -5.28 19.55
N LYS A 38 7.86 -5.30 20.42
CA LYS A 38 7.94 -6.06 21.65
C LYS A 38 8.32 -7.42 21.11
N GLU A 39 9.56 -7.83 21.39
CA GLU A 39 10.03 -9.19 21.18
C GLU A 39 8.85 -10.10 21.51
N VAL A 40 8.23 -10.64 20.47
CA VAL A 40 7.20 -11.65 20.61
C VAL A 40 7.99 -12.80 21.19
N ARG A 41 7.86 -12.97 22.51
CA ARG A 41 8.45 -14.11 23.19
C ARG A 41 7.94 -15.34 22.47
N ASP A 42 8.86 -16.05 21.83
CA ASP A 42 8.70 -17.42 21.40
C ASP A 42 8.13 -18.21 22.56
N SER A 43 6.81 -18.36 22.53
CA SER A 43 6.07 -19.20 23.44
C SER A 43 6.02 -20.53 22.74
N ALA A 44 7.03 -21.32 23.07
CA ALA A 44 7.18 -22.77 22.95
C ALA A 44 6.21 -23.51 22.03
N ALA A 45 6.82 -24.20 21.06
CA ALA A 45 6.30 -25.33 20.31
C ALA A 45 5.34 -26.21 21.14
N GLU A 46 4.08 -26.26 20.72
CA GLU A 46 3.17 -27.35 21.04
C GLU A 46 3.32 -28.42 19.95
N GLU A 47 3.31 -29.66 20.41
CA GLU A 47 3.64 -30.88 19.69
C GLU A 47 2.75 -31.09 18.46
N GLU A 48 3.36 -31.44 17.32
CA GLU A 48 2.67 -31.96 16.14
C GLU A 48 2.04 -33.32 16.49
N ASP A 49 0.78 -33.30 16.94
CA ASP A 49 -0.10 -34.45 16.78
C ASP A 49 -0.47 -34.52 15.29
N GLU A 50 0.03 -35.55 14.59
CA GLU A 50 -0.41 -35.95 13.25
C GLU A 50 -1.87 -36.44 13.33
N GLU A 51 -2.82 -35.50 13.40
CA GLU A 51 -4.22 -35.79 13.09
C GLU A 51 -4.37 -35.98 11.58
N GLU A 52 -4.71 -37.22 11.21
CA GLU A 52 -5.08 -37.66 9.87
C GLU A 52 -6.21 -36.76 9.34
N TYR A 53 -5.83 -35.77 8.51
CA TYR A 53 -6.72 -34.76 7.93
C TYR A 53 -7.66 -35.43 6.92
N TYR A 54 -8.77 -35.99 7.39
CA TYR A 54 -9.86 -36.38 6.52
C TYR A 54 -10.41 -35.13 5.84
N ASP A 55 -10.69 -35.25 4.54
CA ASP A 55 -11.32 -34.22 3.73
C ASP A 55 -12.77 -34.00 4.23
N ASP A 56 -12.89 -33.21 5.30
CA ASP A 56 -14.16 -32.74 5.85
C ASP A 56 -14.71 -31.55 5.03
N THR A 57 -14.28 -31.39 3.77
CA THR A 57 -15.00 -30.47 2.90
C THR A 57 -16.42 -31.02 2.74
N PRO A 58 -17.45 -30.25 3.15
CA PRO A 58 -18.81 -30.68 2.89
C PRO A 58 -18.95 -30.85 1.38
N ASP A 59 -19.39 -32.04 0.96
CA ASP A 59 -19.84 -32.37 -0.41
C ASP A 59 -21.17 -31.63 -0.72
N ASP A 60 -21.25 -30.37 -0.28
CA ASP A 60 -22.27 -29.42 -0.67
C ASP A 60 -21.96 -29.07 -2.12
N ASP A 61 -22.63 -29.80 -3.02
CA ASP A 61 -22.76 -29.52 -4.45
C ASP A 61 -22.90 -28.00 -4.66
N THR A 62 -21.76 -27.33 -4.85
CA THR A 62 -21.75 -25.91 -5.06
C THR A 62 -22.22 -25.73 -6.48
N VAL A 63 -23.45 -25.22 -6.64
CA VAL A 63 -24.08 -25.01 -7.94
C VAL A 63 -23.07 -24.38 -8.89
N PRO A 64 -22.76 -25.01 -10.04
CA PRO A 64 -21.59 -24.64 -10.88
C PRO A 64 -21.68 -23.22 -11.45
N PHE A 65 -22.84 -22.58 -11.31
CA PHE A 65 -23.08 -21.19 -11.67
C PHE A 65 -23.80 -20.51 -10.50
N PRO A 66 -23.34 -19.33 -10.06
CA PRO A 66 -23.95 -18.62 -8.94
C PRO A 66 -25.43 -18.34 -9.23
N VAL A 67 -26.30 -18.84 -8.34
CA VAL A 67 -27.76 -18.69 -8.45
C VAL A 67 -28.21 -17.25 -8.12
N LYS A 68 -27.37 -16.48 -7.42
CA LYS A 68 -27.61 -15.06 -7.17
C LYS A 68 -27.43 -14.27 -8.47
N ARG A 69 -28.46 -13.52 -8.86
CA ARG A 69 -28.38 -12.59 -9.99
C ARG A 69 -27.30 -11.56 -9.66
N SER A 70 -26.43 -11.24 -10.62
CA SER A 70 -25.36 -10.26 -10.42
C SER A 70 -25.88 -8.96 -9.79
N VAL A 71 -27.08 -8.53 -10.19
CA VAL A 71 -27.77 -7.30 -9.70
C VAL A 71 -27.91 -7.21 -8.17
N ASP A 72 -27.91 -8.33 -7.44
CA ASP A 72 -28.11 -8.32 -5.98
C ASP A 72 -26.79 -8.17 -5.18
N ARG A 73 -25.63 -8.10 -5.86
CA ARG A 73 -24.34 -7.92 -5.18
C ARG A 73 -24.05 -6.44 -4.89
N PRO A 74 -23.35 -6.12 -3.78
CA PRO A 74 -22.91 -4.77 -3.48
C PRO A 74 -22.11 -4.13 -4.65
N SER A 75 -22.21 -2.81 -4.80
CA SER A 75 -21.54 -2.06 -5.90
C SER A 75 -20.04 -2.31 -5.96
N TRP A 76 -19.38 -2.37 -4.80
CA TRP A 76 -17.95 -2.57 -4.68
C TRP A 76 -17.50 -3.94 -5.20
N VAL A 77 -18.35 -4.98 -5.11
CA VAL A 77 -18.05 -6.30 -5.68
C VAL A 77 -18.00 -6.22 -7.20
N HIS A 78 -18.98 -5.54 -7.82
CA HIS A 78 -18.98 -5.32 -9.27
C HIS A 78 -17.79 -4.52 -9.75
N LYS A 79 -17.42 -3.47 -9.00
CA LYS A 79 -16.24 -2.66 -9.30
C LYS A 79 -14.96 -3.50 -9.20
N THR A 80 -14.86 -4.36 -8.19
CA THR A 80 -13.72 -5.28 -8.02
C THR A 80 -13.61 -6.26 -9.19
N ASP A 81 -14.70 -6.95 -9.55
CA ASP A 81 -14.71 -7.91 -10.66
C ASP A 81 -14.32 -7.24 -12.00
N LEU A 82 -14.86 -6.04 -12.24
CA LEU A 82 -14.54 -5.27 -13.44
C LEU A 82 -13.07 -4.84 -13.48
N LEU A 83 -12.54 -4.37 -12.35
CA LEU A 83 -11.15 -3.94 -12.25
C LEU A 83 -10.18 -5.11 -12.36
N ASP A 84 -10.48 -6.26 -11.76
CA ASP A 84 -9.69 -7.49 -11.94
C ASP A 84 -9.62 -7.89 -13.42
N LEU A 85 -10.78 -7.99 -14.08
CA LEU A 85 -10.85 -8.33 -15.51
C LEU A 85 -10.09 -7.31 -16.37
N ALA A 86 -10.34 -6.02 -16.17
CA ALA A 86 -9.68 -4.94 -16.92
C ALA A 86 -8.17 -4.93 -16.70
N SER A 87 -7.70 -5.17 -15.47
CA SER A 87 -6.27 -5.26 -15.13
C SER A 87 -5.61 -6.41 -15.88
N ARG A 88 -6.20 -7.61 -15.87
CA ARG A 88 -5.65 -8.78 -16.56
C ARG A 88 -5.62 -8.59 -18.07
N VAL A 89 -6.71 -8.08 -18.66
CA VAL A 89 -6.77 -7.78 -20.10
C VAL A 89 -5.71 -6.75 -20.48
N LEU A 90 -5.56 -5.68 -19.69
CA LEU A 90 -4.54 -4.66 -19.92
C LEU A 90 -3.12 -5.22 -19.84
N ARG A 91 -2.86 -6.05 -18.83
CA ARG A 91 -1.58 -6.72 -18.56
C ARG A 91 -1.18 -7.66 -19.71
N ASP A 92 -2.13 -8.46 -20.16
CA ASP A 92 -1.88 -9.56 -21.11
C ASP A 92 -2.02 -9.12 -22.58
N SER A 93 -2.53 -7.91 -22.83
CA SER A 93 -2.62 -7.34 -24.17
C SER A 93 -1.28 -6.79 -24.67
N ASP A 94 -0.51 -7.64 -25.36
CA ASP A 94 0.82 -7.32 -25.92
C ASP A 94 0.78 -6.49 -27.21
N HIS A 95 -0.31 -6.57 -27.97
CA HIS A 95 -0.43 -5.96 -29.30
C HIS A 95 -1.62 -5.01 -29.39
N VAL A 96 -1.60 -3.94 -28.61
CA VAL A 96 -2.55 -2.82 -28.81
C VAL A 96 -2.04 -1.96 -29.97
N PRO A 97 -2.77 -1.82 -31.09
CA PRO A 97 -2.34 -1.00 -32.23
C PRO A 97 -2.20 0.49 -31.90
N ASN A 98 -2.81 0.92 -30.81
CA ASN A 98 -2.88 2.30 -30.34
C ASN A 98 -2.29 2.37 -28.91
N PRO A 99 -1.00 2.70 -28.75
CA PRO A 99 -0.34 2.73 -27.45
C PRO A 99 -0.96 3.76 -26.51
N GLU A 100 -1.49 4.87 -27.03
CA GLU A 100 -2.16 5.90 -26.23
C GLU A 100 -3.43 5.36 -25.57
N LEU A 101 -4.17 4.48 -26.24
CA LEU A 101 -5.32 3.80 -25.64
C LEU A 101 -4.90 2.93 -24.45
N LYS A 102 -3.73 2.29 -24.53
CA LYS A 102 -3.20 1.48 -23.42
C LYS A 102 -2.84 2.36 -22.21
N ASP A 103 -2.25 3.54 -22.45
CA ASP A 103 -1.99 4.54 -21.42
C ASP A 103 -3.28 5.05 -20.76
N GLU A 104 -4.30 5.39 -21.56
CA GLU A 104 -5.61 5.83 -21.07
C GLU A 104 -6.27 4.76 -20.19
N VAL A 105 -6.28 3.50 -20.66
CA VAL A 105 -6.86 2.38 -19.90
C VAL A 105 -6.08 2.10 -18.63
N PHE A 106 -4.75 2.18 -18.66
CA PHE A 106 -3.92 2.05 -17.46
C PHE A 106 -4.27 3.11 -16.40
N ILE A 107 -4.37 4.38 -16.80
CA ILE A 107 -4.79 5.47 -15.90
C ILE A 107 -6.15 5.17 -15.28
N LEU A 108 -7.14 4.76 -16.08
CA LEU A 108 -8.48 4.42 -15.59
C LEU A 108 -8.48 3.26 -14.60
N VAL A 109 -7.75 2.18 -14.90
CA VAL A 109 -7.66 1.00 -14.03
C VAL A 109 -7.01 1.35 -12.70
N VAL A 110 -5.86 2.04 -12.72
CA VAL A 110 -5.14 2.43 -11.51
C VAL A 110 -5.95 3.39 -10.65
N ARG A 111 -6.63 4.38 -11.27
CA ARG A 111 -7.60 5.24 -10.57
C ARG A 111 -8.71 4.42 -9.93
N GLY A 112 -9.30 3.51 -10.69
CA GLY A 112 -10.38 2.66 -10.19
C GLY A 112 -9.99 1.85 -8.95
N TRP A 113 -8.77 1.33 -8.89
CA TRP A 113 -8.24 0.67 -7.69
C TRP A 113 -8.08 1.63 -6.50
N GLY A 114 -7.58 2.85 -6.73
CA GLY A 114 -7.50 3.88 -5.69
C GLY A 114 -8.87 4.36 -5.19
N GLU A 115 -9.86 4.46 -6.07
CA GLU A 115 -11.24 4.76 -5.69
C GLU A 115 -11.90 3.61 -4.92
N LEU A 116 -11.62 2.36 -5.30
CA LEU A 116 -12.12 1.18 -4.60
C LEU A 116 -11.59 1.13 -3.16
N LEU A 117 -10.33 1.53 -2.94
CA LEU A 117 -9.76 1.69 -1.61
C LEU A 117 -10.54 2.72 -0.76
N ASP A 118 -10.89 3.86 -1.35
CA ASP A 118 -11.71 4.89 -0.70
C ASP A 118 -13.11 4.35 -0.37
N GLU A 119 -13.72 3.60 -1.31
CA GLU A 119 -15.03 2.98 -1.14
C GLU A 119 -15.04 1.94 -0.01
N PHE A 120 -14.03 1.06 0.06
CA PHE A 120 -13.90 0.05 1.10
C PHE A 120 -13.83 0.67 2.49
N SER A 121 -13.01 1.72 2.65
CA SER A 121 -12.88 2.43 3.92
C SER A 121 -14.15 3.20 4.27
N LYS A 122 -14.81 3.82 3.29
CA LYS A 122 -16.05 4.59 3.52
C LYS A 122 -17.22 3.70 3.92
N GLN A 123 -17.34 2.51 3.34
CA GLN A 123 -18.44 1.58 3.61
C GLN A 123 -18.14 0.62 4.79
N GLY A 124 -16.93 0.65 5.35
CA GLY A 124 -16.54 -0.25 6.44
C GLY A 124 -16.55 -1.72 6.03
N VAL A 125 -16.22 -2.02 4.76
CA VAL A 125 -16.33 -3.38 4.18
C VAL A 125 -15.56 -4.43 4.99
N LEU A 126 -14.48 -4.02 5.65
CA LEU A 126 -13.60 -4.88 6.44
C LEU A 126 -13.61 -4.55 7.94
N ASP A 127 -14.60 -3.80 8.44
CA ASP A 127 -14.66 -3.39 9.85
C ASP A 127 -14.89 -4.58 10.80
N GLU A 128 -15.67 -5.58 10.37
CA GLU A 128 -15.87 -6.81 11.14
C GLU A 128 -14.57 -7.62 11.22
N ALA A 129 -13.84 -7.74 10.11
CA ALA A 129 -12.54 -8.40 10.07
C ALA A 129 -11.50 -7.65 10.93
N ALA A 130 -11.52 -6.31 10.91
CA ALA A 130 -10.67 -5.48 11.76
C ALA A 130 -10.98 -5.69 13.25
N ALA A 131 -12.26 -5.73 13.62
CA ALA A 131 -12.69 -6.00 14.99
C ALA A 131 -12.27 -7.40 15.46
N PHE A 132 -12.46 -8.41 14.61
CA PHE A 132 -12.03 -9.77 14.89
C PHE A 132 -10.51 -9.85 15.11
N GLY A 133 -9.71 -9.28 14.21
CA GLY A 133 -8.25 -9.24 14.33
C GLY A 133 -7.77 -8.52 15.59
N ALA A 134 -8.38 -7.38 15.94
CA ALA A 134 -8.04 -6.64 17.15
C ALA A 134 -8.31 -7.47 18.42
N ASN A 135 -9.46 -8.12 18.50
CA ASN A 135 -9.79 -8.99 19.65
C ASN A 135 -8.82 -10.18 19.76
N ALA A 136 -8.50 -10.84 18.65
CA ALA A 136 -7.54 -11.94 18.64
C ALA A 136 -6.14 -11.48 19.13
N MET A 137 -5.70 -10.28 18.75
CA MET A 137 -4.43 -9.72 19.22
C MET A 137 -4.46 -9.35 20.71
N LEU A 138 -5.61 -8.89 21.23
CA LEU A 138 -5.80 -8.65 22.66
C LEU A 138 -5.72 -9.95 23.46
N GLU A 139 -6.41 -11.00 23.00
CA GLU A 139 -6.41 -12.32 23.63
C GLU A 139 -5.01 -12.95 23.65
N ALA A 140 -4.23 -12.74 22.58
CA ALA A 140 -2.83 -13.18 22.50
C ALA A 140 -1.85 -12.31 23.32
N GLY A 141 -2.31 -11.24 23.96
CA GLY A 141 -1.50 -10.41 24.86
C GLY A 141 -0.55 -9.44 24.18
N TYR A 142 -0.77 -9.08 22.90
CA TYR A 142 0.07 -8.10 22.19
C TYR A 142 -0.04 -6.69 22.78
N PHE A 143 -1.22 -6.34 23.29
CA PHE A 143 -1.53 -5.04 23.92
C PHE A 143 -2.59 -5.20 25.02
N ASP A 144 -2.91 -4.10 25.71
CA ASP A 144 -3.90 -4.07 26.79
C ASP A 144 -5.30 -3.62 26.32
N GLU A 145 -6.34 -3.92 27.09
CA GLU A 145 -7.72 -3.56 26.75
C GLU A 145 -7.89 -2.05 26.48
N SER A 146 -7.04 -1.20 27.08
CA SER A 146 -7.09 0.26 26.87
C SER A 146 -6.71 0.69 25.45
N SER A 147 -5.96 -0.16 24.72
CA SER A 147 -5.50 0.11 23.35
C SER A 147 -6.39 -0.55 22.27
N LEU A 148 -7.45 -1.25 22.66
CA LEU A 148 -8.25 -2.08 21.75
C LEU A 148 -8.88 -1.27 20.61
N GLU A 149 -9.48 -0.11 20.93
CA GLU A 149 -10.15 0.70 19.92
C GLU A 149 -9.15 1.36 18.95
N ASP A 150 -7.99 1.81 19.44
CA ASP A 150 -6.92 2.36 18.60
C ASP A 150 -6.38 1.32 17.61
N VAL A 151 -6.19 0.07 18.07
CA VAL A 151 -5.74 -1.03 17.21
C VAL A 151 -6.81 -1.41 16.20
N ARG A 152 -8.08 -1.47 16.62
CA ARG A 152 -9.21 -1.73 15.72
C ARG A 152 -9.30 -0.66 14.65
N GLU A 153 -9.18 0.61 15.00
CA GLU A 153 -9.17 1.70 14.04
C GLU A 153 -7.99 1.57 13.07
N ALA A 154 -6.79 1.30 13.57
CA ALA A 154 -5.62 1.07 12.71
C ALA A 154 -5.85 -0.09 11.71
N LEU A 155 -6.41 -1.21 12.17
CA LEU A 155 -6.75 -2.35 11.30
C LEU A 155 -7.84 -2.00 10.27
N SER A 156 -8.83 -1.17 10.63
CA SER A 156 -9.87 -0.72 9.69
C SER A 156 -9.32 0.11 8.52
N LEU A 157 -8.16 0.76 8.70
CA LEU A 157 -7.45 1.48 7.64
C LEU A 157 -6.45 0.60 6.89
N LEU A 158 -5.78 -0.32 7.60
CA LEU A 158 -4.75 -1.18 7.06
C LEU A 158 -5.31 -2.33 6.21
N LEU A 159 -6.39 -2.99 6.64
CA LEU A 159 -6.94 -4.15 5.92
C LEU A 159 -7.41 -3.79 4.49
N PRO A 160 -8.18 -2.70 4.27
CA PRO A 160 -8.51 -2.27 2.92
C PRO A 160 -7.27 -1.95 2.09
N THR A 161 -6.28 -1.30 2.71
CA THR A 161 -5.01 -0.96 2.08
C THR A 161 -4.29 -2.20 1.58
N PHE A 162 -4.07 -3.20 2.43
CA PHE A 162 -3.39 -4.44 2.05
C PHE A 162 -4.17 -5.24 1.01
N THR A 163 -5.51 -5.24 1.11
CA THR A 163 -6.38 -5.89 0.12
C THR A 163 -6.16 -5.29 -1.27
N ILE A 164 -6.14 -3.96 -1.38
CA ILE A 164 -5.96 -3.27 -2.66
C ILE A 164 -4.52 -3.37 -3.17
N VAL A 165 -3.52 -3.30 -2.29
CA VAL A 165 -2.11 -3.56 -2.66
C VAL A 165 -1.96 -4.97 -3.23
N GLY A 166 -2.52 -5.98 -2.56
CA GLY A 166 -2.51 -7.37 -3.03
C GLY A 166 -3.27 -7.56 -4.35
N ALA A 167 -4.41 -6.88 -4.52
CA ALA A 167 -5.16 -6.94 -5.77
C ALA A 167 -4.40 -6.29 -6.94
N LEU A 168 -3.81 -5.11 -6.74
CA LEU A 168 -2.93 -4.47 -7.73
C LEU A 168 -1.76 -5.39 -8.11
N TYR A 169 -1.13 -6.00 -7.10
CA TYR A 169 -0.01 -6.92 -7.30
C TYR A 169 -0.41 -8.16 -8.09
N THR A 170 -1.52 -8.82 -7.76
CA THR A 170 -1.94 -10.06 -8.43
C THR A 170 -2.51 -9.83 -9.83
N CYS A 171 -3.20 -8.71 -10.04
CA CYS A 171 -4.01 -8.49 -11.25
C CYS A 171 -3.30 -7.62 -12.29
N LEU A 172 -2.47 -6.66 -11.85
CA LEU A 172 -1.93 -5.60 -12.72
C LEU A 172 -0.41 -5.66 -12.87
N VAL A 173 0.33 -6.02 -11.82
CA VAL A 173 1.80 -5.97 -11.81
C VAL A 173 2.41 -6.80 -12.94
N SER A 174 3.09 -6.09 -13.85
CA SER A 174 3.82 -6.65 -14.98
C SER A 174 4.79 -5.61 -15.52
N THR A 175 6.02 -6.05 -15.82
CA THR A 175 7.05 -5.19 -16.42
C THR A 175 6.63 -4.61 -17.77
N LYS A 176 5.68 -5.24 -18.46
CA LYS A 176 5.10 -4.77 -19.73
C LYS A 176 4.34 -3.45 -19.60
N LEU A 177 3.88 -3.10 -18.39
CA LEU A 177 3.14 -1.87 -18.11
C LEU A 177 4.03 -0.76 -17.52
N ALA A 178 5.35 -0.97 -17.42
CA ALA A 178 6.27 0.00 -16.83
C ALA A 178 6.25 1.37 -17.55
N VAL A 179 6.18 1.36 -18.88
CA VAL A 179 6.08 2.59 -19.69
C VAL A 179 4.76 3.30 -19.42
N ASN A 180 3.65 2.56 -19.36
CA ASN A 180 2.32 3.12 -19.09
C ASN A 180 2.26 3.77 -17.71
N ALA A 181 2.87 3.15 -16.69
CA ALA A 181 2.97 3.73 -15.35
C ALA A 181 3.75 5.04 -15.31
N LYS A 182 4.89 5.09 -16.01
CA LYS A 182 5.69 6.31 -16.14
C LYS A 182 4.94 7.42 -16.89
N ASN A 183 4.23 7.06 -17.96
CA ASN A 183 3.41 7.99 -18.74
C ASN A 183 2.25 8.54 -17.91
N ALA A 184 1.57 7.69 -17.13
CA ALA A 184 0.49 8.10 -16.23
C ALA A 184 0.97 9.17 -15.25
N LEU A 185 2.09 8.97 -14.56
CA LEU A 185 2.65 9.95 -13.62
C LEU A 185 3.23 11.20 -14.26
N SER A 186 3.44 11.17 -15.58
CA SER A 186 3.84 12.34 -16.37
C SER A 186 2.64 13.05 -17.00
N THR A 187 1.43 12.49 -16.88
CA THR A 187 0.20 13.05 -17.44
C THR A 187 -0.24 14.24 -16.58
N PRO A 188 -0.47 15.43 -17.17
CA PRO A 188 -0.92 16.61 -16.43
C PRO A 188 -2.23 16.34 -15.68
N GLY A 189 -2.30 16.73 -14.40
CA GLY A 189 -3.48 16.52 -13.58
C GLY A 189 -3.57 15.13 -12.91
N PHE A 190 -2.71 14.17 -13.31
CA PHE A 190 -2.77 12.82 -12.72
C PHE A 190 -2.15 12.76 -11.32
N VAL A 191 -1.04 13.49 -11.09
CA VAL A 191 -0.39 13.53 -9.77
C VAL A 191 -1.28 14.25 -8.74
N GLU A 192 -2.12 15.18 -9.17
CA GLU A 192 -3.08 15.91 -8.35
C GLU A 192 -4.24 15.02 -7.86
N ASP A 193 -4.52 13.91 -8.56
CA ASP A 193 -5.47 12.90 -8.11
C ASP A 193 -4.78 11.90 -7.16
N VAL A 194 -5.05 12.05 -5.86
CA VAL A 194 -4.41 11.22 -4.82
C VAL A 194 -4.73 9.73 -4.97
N GLN A 195 -5.92 9.35 -5.44
CA GLN A 195 -6.32 7.95 -5.57
C GLN A 195 -5.52 7.28 -6.68
N GLY A 196 -5.53 7.87 -7.88
CA GLY A 196 -4.74 7.40 -9.01
C GLY A 196 -3.24 7.43 -8.75
N ALA A 197 -2.72 8.54 -8.21
CA ALA A 197 -1.30 8.69 -7.93
C ALA A 197 -0.81 7.67 -6.88
N SER A 198 -1.59 7.43 -5.82
CA SER A 198 -1.23 6.46 -4.77
C SER A 198 -1.20 5.03 -5.30
N ALA A 199 -2.21 4.63 -6.09
CA ALA A 199 -2.23 3.30 -6.70
C ALA A 199 -1.10 3.13 -7.74
N ALA A 200 -0.77 4.18 -8.50
CA ALA A 200 0.37 4.16 -9.41
C ALA A 200 1.71 4.03 -8.67
N ALA A 201 1.85 4.69 -7.52
CA ALA A 201 3.02 4.55 -6.66
C ALA A 201 3.20 3.13 -6.14
N ILE A 202 2.13 2.49 -5.66
CA ILE A 202 2.14 1.08 -5.24
C ILE A 202 2.59 0.20 -6.41
N PHE A 203 2.01 0.39 -7.59
CA PHE A 203 2.38 -0.36 -8.79
C PHE A 203 3.88 -0.21 -9.12
N MET A 204 4.42 1.02 -9.12
CA MET A 204 5.83 1.24 -9.39
C MET A 204 6.74 0.59 -8.36
N LEU A 205 6.35 0.67 -7.07
CA LEU A 205 7.10 0.11 -5.96
C LEU A 205 7.11 -1.43 -6.00
N ALA A 206 5.97 -2.02 -6.36
CA ALA A 206 5.79 -3.46 -6.53
C ALA A 206 6.62 -4.05 -7.67
N LEU A 207 7.10 -3.23 -8.61
CA LEU A 207 7.98 -3.63 -9.71
C LEU A 207 9.41 -3.10 -9.56
N SER A 208 9.69 -2.33 -8.51
CA SER A 208 10.97 -1.62 -8.35
C SER A 208 11.40 -0.86 -9.61
N LEU A 209 10.45 -0.21 -10.29
CA LEU A 209 10.74 0.44 -11.58
C LEU A 209 11.72 1.61 -11.42
N PRO A 210 12.72 1.78 -12.29
CA PRO A 210 13.63 2.92 -12.22
C PRO A 210 12.88 4.26 -12.20
N GLY A 211 13.27 5.14 -11.27
CA GLY A 211 12.64 6.46 -11.08
C GLY A 211 11.37 6.44 -10.21
N PHE A 212 11.07 5.33 -9.54
CA PHE A 212 9.97 5.30 -8.57
C PHE A 212 10.24 6.20 -7.35
N GLY A 213 11.50 6.39 -6.95
CA GLY A 213 11.86 7.26 -5.84
C GLY A 213 11.48 8.73 -6.10
N ASP A 214 11.77 9.21 -7.31
CA ASP A 214 11.36 10.54 -7.76
C ASP A 214 9.84 10.68 -7.85
N SER A 215 9.16 9.61 -8.27
CA SER A 215 7.69 9.57 -8.36
C SER A 215 7.06 9.66 -6.98
N LEU A 216 7.55 8.88 -6.00
CA LEU A 216 7.12 8.96 -4.61
C LEU A 216 7.36 10.35 -4.03
N LYS A 217 8.52 10.97 -4.31
CA LYS A 217 8.79 12.35 -3.89
C LYS A 217 7.75 13.33 -4.45
N LYS A 218 7.44 13.29 -5.75
CA LYS A 218 6.43 14.15 -6.36
C LYS A 218 5.05 13.97 -5.71
N ILE A 219 4.65 12.73 -5.46
CA ILE A 219 3.39 12.41 -4.80
C ILE A 219 3.40 12.92 -3.36
N GLY A 220 4.51 12.78 -2.63
CA GLY A 220 4.69 13.34 -1.29
C GLY A 220 4.63 14.87 -1.26
N ASP A 221 5.12 15.55 -2.30
CA ASP A 221 5.06 17.00 -2.41
C ASP A 221 3.60 17.51 -2.56
N HIS A 222 2.74 16.78 -3.28
CA HIS A 222 1.33 17.12 -3.45
C HIS A 222 0.44 16.62 -2.31
N HIS A 223 0.65 15.39 -1.86
CA HIS A 223 -0.28 14.64 -1.02
C HIS A 223 0.34 14.16 0.30
N GLY A 224 1.53 14.60 0.67
CA GLY A 224 2.25 14.11 1.85
C GLY A 224 1.52 14.28 3.18
N LYS A 225 0.50 15.14 3.24
CA LYS A 225 -0.38 15.30 4.41
C LYS A 225 -1.55 14.32 4.44
N LYS A 226 -1.76 13.51 3.41
CA LYS A 226 -2.83 12.50 3.38
C LYS A 226 -2.38 11.27 4.17
N TRP A 227 -3.27 10.66 4.95
CA TRP A 227 -2.91 9.50 5.79
C TRP A 227 -2.26 8.40 4.96
N PHE A 228 -2.82 8.02 3.81
CA PHE A 228 -2.25 6.98 2.95
C PHE A 228 -0.81 7.27 2.50
N VAL A 229 -0.56 8.46 1.95
CA VAL A 229 0.78 8.83 1.45
C VAL A 229 1.74 9.03 2.61
N GLY A 230 1.27 9.78 3.60
CA GLY A 230 1.99 10.12 4.80
C GLY A 230 2.41 8.88 5.56
N PHE A 231 1.54 7.87 5.72
CA PHE A 231 1.76 6.64 6.49
C PHE A 231 2.16 5.45 5.62
N VAL A 232 1.23 4.91 4.81
CA VAL A 232 1.39 3.65 4.06
C VAL A 232 2.55 3.74 3.06
N LEU A 233 2.54 4.73 2.16
CA LEU A 233 3.59 4.83 1.14
C LEU A 233 4.96 5.09 1.74
N ALA A 234 5.06 5.81 2.85
CA ALA A 234 6.34 6.00 3.53
C ALA A 234 6.81 4.75 4.27
N VAL A 235 5.92 3.93 4.84
CA VAL A 235 6.31 2.62 5.41
C VAL A 235 6.82 1.69 4.32
N LEU A 236 6.10 1.58 3.20
CA LEU A 236 6.55 0.77 2.07
C LEU A 236 7.85 1.33 1.46
N GLY A 237 7.96 2.66 1.35
CA GLY A 237 9.17 3.34 0.88
C GLY A 237 10.38 3.09 1.79
N GLU A 238 10.20 3.13 3.11
CA GLU A 238 11.26 2.77 4.07
C GLU A 238 11.68 1.31 3.91
N ARG A 239 10.73 0.38 3.78
CA ARG A 239 11.04 -1.04 3.54
C ARG A 239 11.81 -1.22 2.22
N ALA A 240 11.43 -0.52 1.15
CA ALA A 240 12.17 -0.55 -0.12
C ALA A 240 13.57 0.03 0.04
N TYR A 241 13.70 1.16 0.73
CA TYR A 241 15.00 1.77 1.04
C TYR A 241 15.91 0.86 1.87
N MET A 242 15.38 0.02 2.75
CA MET A 242 16.23 -0.87 3.55
C MET A 242 16.63 -2.15 2.83
N ASN A 243 15.74 -2.69 1.99
CA ASN A 243 15.86 -4.06 1.50
C ASN A 243 16.11 -4.16 0.00
N GLN A 244 15.70 -3.18 -0.83
CA GLN A 244 15.88 -3.27 -2.27
C GLN A 244 17.27 -2.79 -2.71
N ASP A 245 17.75 -3.38 -3.80
CA ASP A 245 18.83 -2.81 -4.58
C ASP A 245 18.29 -1.63 -5.38
N LEU A 246 18.89 -0.46 -5.20
CA LEU A 246 18.37 0.80 -5.72
C LEU A 246 19.43 1.49 -6.56
N SER A 247 18.99 2.15 -7.64
CA SER A 247 19.83 3.14 -8.30
C SER A 247 20.21 4.25 -7.32
N ASN A 248 21.36 4.90 -7.51
CA ASN A 248 21.79 5.99 -6.63
C ASN A 248 20.76 7.14 -6.61
N ASP A 249 20.14 7.43 -7.75
CA ASP A 249 19.13 8.47 -7.86
C ASP A 249 17.86 8.11 -7.08
N ASP A 250 17.36 6.88 -7.24
CA ASP A 250 16.20 6.39 -6.46
C ASP A 250 16.52 6.32 -4.97
N GLU A 251 17.71 5.90 -4.57
CA GLU A 251 18.14 5.88 -3.17
C GLU A 251 18.06 7.28 -2.54
N ILE A 252 18.60 8.29 -3.22
CA ILE A 252 18.59 9.68 -2.75
C ILE A 252 17.16 10.21 -2.70
N ALA A 253 16.36 9.98 -3.74
CA ALA A 253 14.98 10.47 -3.83
C ALA A 253 14.08 9.83 -2.78
N LEU A 254 14.18 8.51 -2.60
CA LEU A 254 13.41 7.75 -1.63
C LEU A 254 13.75 8.15 -0.19
N ARG A 255 15.04 8.34 0.12
CA ARG A 255 15.46 8.85 1.43
C ARG A 255 14.86 10.21 1.74
N LYS A 256 14.88 11.14 0.78
CA LYS A 256 14.26 12.47 0.93
C LYS A 256 12.76 12.36 1.16
N PHE A 257 12.08 11.51 0.40
CA PHE A 257 10.65 11.24 0.58
C PHE A 257 10.36 10.71 1.98
N ILE A 258 11.10 9.70 2.48
CA ILE A 258 10.92 9.13 3.82
C ILE A 258 11.10 10.21 4.91
N VAL A 259 12.20 10.98 4.85
CA VAL A 259 12.49 12.05 5.83
C VAL A 259 11.39 13.12 5.80
N GLN A 260 10.91 13.49 4.61
CA GLN A 260 9.81 14.45 4.44
C GLN A 260 8.51 13.93 5.05
N MET A 261 8.14 12.67 4.76
CA MET A 261 6.92 12.07 5.31
C MET A 261 7.01 11.96 6.84
N THR A 262 8.12 11.46 7.40
CA THR A 262 8.35 11.40 8.85
C THR A 262 8.24 12.79 9.50
N GLY A 263 8.88 13.80 8.92
CA GLY A 263 8.77 15.18 9.40
C GLY A 263 7.36 15.78 9.24
N GLY A 264 6.56 15.25 8.32
CA GLY A 264 5.16 15.62 8.11
C GLY A 264 4.18 14.98 9.09
N ARG A 265 4.56 13.89 9.79
CA ARG A 265 3.70 13.20 10.76
C ARG A 265 3.77 13.77 12.18
N HIS A 266 4.79 14.59 12.46
CA HIS A 266 5.10 15.01 13.81
C HIS A 266 5.01 16.51 14.05
N ARG A 267 4.53 16.90 15.23
CA ARG A 267 4.63 18.25 15.76
C ARG A 267 5.98 18.42 16.46
N PHE A 268 6.70 19.47 16.09
CA PHE A 268 7.97 19.83 16.71
C PHE A 268 7.79 21.10 17.52
N ARG A 269 8.57 21.25 18.60
CA ARG A 269 8.53 22.43 19.45
C ARG A 269 8.99 23.68 18.69
N ASP A 270 10.03 23.54 17.88
CA ASP A 270 10.66 24.61 17.12
C ASP A 270 11.39 24.05 15.89
N ASP A 271 11.74 24.92 14.94
CA ASP A 271 12.43 24.54 13.69
C ASP A 271 13.83 23.97 13.93
N ALA A 272 14.51 24.39 15.01
CA ALA A 272 15.82 23.88 15.36
C ALA A 272 15.74 22.41 15.78
N GLN A 273 14.79 22.07 16.67
CA GLN A 273 14.50 20.70 17.08
C GLN A 273 14.06 19.86 15.89
N LYS A 274 13.22 20.41 14.99
CA LYS A 274 12.80 19.71 13.78
C LYS A 274 14.00 19.32 12.93
N LYS A 275 14.89 20.28 12.64
CA LYS A 275 16.09 20.05 11.86
C LYS A 275 17.00 19.03 12.53
N GLU A 276 17.29 19.20 13.81
CA GLU A 276 18.15 18.29 14.59
C GLU A 276 17.63 16.85 14.53
N LYS A 277 16.34 16.65 14.83
CA LYS A 277 15.73 15.31 14.83
C LYS A 277 15.70 14.68 13.44
N LEU A 278 15.41 15.45 12.39
CA LEU A 278 15.39 14.94 11.01
C LEU A 278 16.79 14.62 10.48
N ASP A 279 17.80 15.43 10.82
CA ASP A 279 19.19 15.16 10.45
C ASP A 279 19.72 13.90 11.16
N ALA A 280 19.36 13.72 12.44
CA ALA A 280 19.66 12.50 13.20
C ALA A 280 18.99 11.27 12.59
N PHE A 281 17.71 11.38 12.22
CA PHE A 281 16.97 10.32 11.55
C PHE A 281 17.57 9.96 10.17
N ASP A 282 17.88 10.95 9.33
CA ASP A 282 18.55 10.74 8.03
C ASP A 282 19.91 10.04 8.17
N THR A 283 20.71 10.46 9.16
CA THR A 283 22.00 9.83 9.46
C THR A 283 21.82 8.38 9.88
N LYS A 284 20.80 8.10 10.70
CA LYS A 284 20.49 6.73 11.13
C LYS A 284 19.99 5.86 9.97
N LEU A 285 19.10 6.36 9.12
CA LEU A 285 18.63 5.64 7.93
C LEU A 285 19.81 5.21 7.03
N LYS A 286 20.79 6.09 6.80
CA LYS A 286 22.01 5.74 6.04
C LYS A 286 22.80 4.63 6.73
N LYS A 287 23.00 4.75 8.05
CA LYS A 287 23.73 3.74 8.83
C LYS A 287 23.02 2.39 8.78
N GLU A 288 21.70 2.36 8.95
CA GLU A 288 20.89 1.13 8.90
C GLU A 288 20.95 0.47 7.53
N ARG A 289 20.84 1.25 6.43
CA ARG A 289 20.96 0.72 5.07
C ARG A 289 22.35 0.14 4.78
N LEU A 290 23.41 0.71 5.35
CA LEU A 290 24.76 0.14 5.23
C LEU A 290 24.87 -1.20 5.99
N LEU A 291 24.25 -1.29 7.17
CA LEU A 291 24.24 -2.52 7.97
C LEU A 291 23.33 -3.60 7.39
N SER A 292 22.23 -3.23 6.70
CA SER A 292 21.32 -4.17 6.05
C SER A 292 21.85 -4.70 4.71
N SER A 293 23.02 -4.24 4.23
CA SER A 293 23.56 -4.64 2.92
C SER A 293 23.64 -6.15 2.67
N PRO A 294 23.96 -7.01 3.66
CA PRO A 294 24.00 -8.46 3.45
C PRO A 294 22.61 -9.12 3.33
N LYS A 295 21.55 -8.46 3.81
CA LYS A 295 20.17 -8.97 3.86
C LYS A 295 19.29 -8.38 2.76
N ARG A 296 19.87 -7.74 1.76
CA ARG A 296 19.11 -7.13 0.66
C ARG A 296 18.53 -8.20 -0.25
N LEU A 297 17.40 -7.86 -0.84
CA LEU A 297 16.68 -8.68 -1.80
C LEU A 297 17.54 -8.91 -3.05
N SER A 298 17.41 -10.10 -3.62
CA SER A 298 18.08 -10.46 -4.86
C SER A 298 17.45 -9.73 -6.05
N GLU A 299 18.15 -9.75 -7.19
CA GLU A 299 17.66 -9.12 -8.41
C GLU A 299 16.31 -9.72 -8.84
N GLY A 300 15.30 -8.87 -8.99
CA GLY A 300 13.94 -9.27 -9.35
C GLY A 300 12.99 -9.54 -8.16
N GLU A 301 13.51 -9.65 -6.93
CA GLU A 301 12.67 -9.67 -5.73
C GLU A 301 12.29 -8.25 -5.30
N THR A 302 11.06 -8.11 -4.81
CA THR A 302 10.52 -6.84 -4.33
C THR A 302 10.07 -6.94 -2.88
N ILE A 303 9.92 -5.79 -2.22
CA ILE A 303 9.43 -5.78 -0.83
C ILE A 303 8.00 -6.29 -0.71
N ILE A 304 7.22 -6.25 -1.81
CA ILE A 304 5.84 -6.74 -1.81
C ILE A 304 5.83 -8.27 -1.76
N ASP A 305 6.80 -8.92 -2.41
CA ASP A 305 6.97 -10.39 -2.36
C ASP A 305 7.21 -10.87 -0.91
N ARG A 306 7.91 -10.04 -0.11
CA ARG A 306 8.22 -10.33 1.29
C ARG A 306 7.14 -9.92 2.30
N LEU A 307 6.09 -9.21 1.90
CA LEU A 307 5.06 -8.75 2.85
C LEU A 307 4.29 -9.91 3.50
N GLY A 308 4.31 -11.12 2.92
CA GLY A 308 3.67 -12.32 3.45
C GLY A 308 4.63 -13.36 4.05
N GLU A 309 5.95 -13.17 3.93
CA GLU A 309 6.91 -14.13 4.48
C GLU A 309 7.15 -13.83 5.96
N LYS A 310 7.00 -14.85 6.82
CA LYS A 310 7.42 -14.75 8.23
C LYS A 310 8.91 -14.41 8.23
N THR A 311 9.27 -13.21 8.70
CA THR A 311 10.63 -12.88 9.09
C THR A 311 11.01 -13.77 10.26
N SER A 312 11.54 -14.95 9.94
CA SER A 312 12.10 -15.89 10.90
C SER A 312 13.53 -15.40 11.18
N GLU A 313 13.64 -14.42 12.08
CA GLU A 313 14.93 -14.01 12.65
C GLU A 313 14.91 -14.18 14.17
#